data_AF-A0A8J2TNV9-F1
#
_entry.id   AF-A0A8J2TNV9-F1
#
_cell.length_a   1.000
_cell.length_b   1.000
_cell.length_c   1.000
_cell.angle_alpha   90.00
_cell.angle_beta   90.00
_cell.angle_gamma   90.00
#
_symmetry.space_group_name_H-M   'P 1'
#
loop_
_entity.id
_entity.type
_entity.pdbx_description
1 polymer ?
#
loop_
_entity_poly.entity_id
_entity_poly.type
_entity_poly.pdbx_seq_one_letter_code
_entity_poly.pdbx_strand_id
1 'polypeptide(L)'
;MYNIKKTTFLLFSVLLIGLTTSAQELTCSDFKNGNFFVPADNQTILAYKIIRNGNQQTEIVEDPENILGMDFNKTAYEIIEWIDDCTYRLKYDESKMELSEYEKFLNDNNGVLNEMVKIEGKCFYFKSTLNVNGETQSITGKICKE
;
A
#
# COMPACT_ATOMS: atom_id res chain seq x y z
N MET A 1 27.15 -45.27 54.50
CA MET A 1 25.90 -44.54 54.21
C MET A 1 26.25 -43.13 53.78
N TYR A 2 26.23 -42.85 52.47
CA TYR A 2 26.47 -41.50 51.94
C TYR A 2 25.24 -41.13 51.10
N ASN A 3 24.51 -40.12 51.55
CA ASN A 3 23.19 -39.75 51.05
C ASN A 3 23.35 -38.51 50.15
N ILE A 4 23.48 -38.72 48.84
CA ILE A 4 23.60 -37.64 47.87
C ILE A 4 22.21 -37.10 47.59
N LYS A 5 21.94 -35.88 48.08
CA LYS A 5 20.72 -35.11 47.83
C LYS A 5 20.52 -34.93 46.32
N LYS A 6 19.49 -35.59 45.76
CA LYS A 6 18.96 -35.39 44.41
C LYS A 6 18.23 -34.04 44.34
N THR A 7 18.95 -32.92 44.31
CA THR A 7 18.30 -31.60 44.22
C THR A 7 19.08 -30.65 43.32
N THR A 8 19.52 -31.14 42.17
CA THR A 8 20.18 -30.30 41.17
C THR A 8 19.88 -30.80 39.75
N PHE A 9 18.60 -30.97 39.39
CA PHE A 9 18.26 -31.30 38.00
C PHE A 9 16.83 -30.89 37.61
N LEU A 10 16.39 -29.69 37.98
CA LEU A 10 15.04 -29.20 37.62
C LEU A 10 14.99 -27.73 37.20
N LEU A 11 16.15 -27.12 36.91
CA LEU A 11 16.24 -25.69 36.55
C LEU A 11 16.84 -25.43 35.16
N PHE A 12 16.98 -26.46 34.33
CA PHE A 12 17.48 -26.31 32.95
C PHE A 12 16.42 -26.47 31.86
N SER A 13 15.18 -26.82 32.22
CA SER A 13 14.13 -27.17 31.24
C SER A 13 13.29 -25.98 30.74
N VAL A 14 13.45 -24.78 31.32
CA VAL A 14 12.56 -23.62 31.06
C VAL A 14 13.17 -22.58 30.09
N LEU A 15 14.42 -22.75 29.65
CA LEU A 15 15.14 -21.76 28.84
C LEU A 15 15.12 -22.01 27.31
N LEU A 16 14.24 -22.91 26.83
CA LEU A 16 14.08 -23.25 25.41
C LEU A 16 12.69 -22.90 24.87
N ILE A 17 12.05 -21.86 25.39
CA ILE A 17 10.97 -21.19 24.65
C ILE A 17 11.68 -20.39 23.55
N GLY A 18 11.85 -21.06 22.41
CA GLY A 18 12.42 -20.48 21.22
C GLY A 18 11.73 -19.17 20.90
N LEU A 19 12.55 -18.13 20.72
CA LEU A 19 12.13 -16.88 20.11
C LEU A 19 11.73 -17.18 18.67
N THR A 20 10.51 -17.66 18.44
CA THR A 20 9.89 -17.54 17.14
C THR A 20 9.50 -16.08 17.02
N THR A 21 10.44 -15.24 16.58
CA THR A 21 10.11 -13.91 16.07
C THR A 21 9.26 -14.14 14.84
N SER A 22 7.94 -14.21 15.01
CA SER A 22 7.01 -14.19 13.90
C SER A 22 7.12 -12.81 13.25
N ALA A 23 7.94 -12.70 12.22
CA ALA A 23 7.68 -11.70 11.19
C ALA A 23 6.34 -12.12 10.58
N GLN A 24 5.25 -11.51 11.02
CA GLN A 24 3.94 -11.80 10.44
C GLN A 24 4.00 -11.38 8.98
N GLU A 25 3.80 -12.35 8.08
CA GLU A 25 3.71 -12.06 6.66
C GLU A 25 2.48 -11.16 6.42
N LEU A 26 2.70 -10.07 5.69
CA LEU A 26 1.64 -9.14 5.35
C LEU A 26 0.70 -9.78 4.30
N THR A 27 -0.57 -9.44 4.42
CA THR A 27 -1.67 -9.82 3.52
C THR A 27 -2.25 -8.58 2.85
N CYS A 28 -3.06 -8.74 1.80
CA CYS A 28 -3.69 -7.58 1.14
C CYS A 28 -4.59 -6.76 2.09
N SER A 29 -5.25 -7.44 3.03
CA SER A 29 -6.07 -6.80 4.07
C SER A 29 -5.27 -5.82 4.94
N ASP A 30 -3.97 -6.06 5.12
CA ASP A 30 -3.07 -5.18 5.87
C ASP A 30 -2.83 -3.83 5.16
N PHE A 31 -3.21 -3.68 3.89
CA PHE A 31 -3.06 -2.46 3.10
C PHE A 31 -4.37 -1.67 2.94
N LYS A 32 -5.46 -2.07 3.62
CA LYS A 32 -6.74 -1.34 3.60
C LYS A 32 -6.70 -0.06 4.46
N ASN A 33 -5.79 0.00 5.43
CA ASN A 33 -5.61 1.15 6.32
C ASN A 33 -4.13 1.37 6.61
N GLY A 34 -3.71 2.64 6.69
CA GLY A 34 -2.36 3.00 7.11
C GLY A 34 -1.73 4.11 6.28
N ASN A 35 -0.45 4.36 6.54
CA ASN A 35 0.39 5.25 5.76
C ASN A 35 1.33 4.42 4.90
N PHE A 36 1.46 4.83 3.65
CA PHE A 36 2.29 4.17 2.65
C PHE A 36 3.04 5.21 1.85
N PHE A 37 4.01 4.74 1.07
CA PHE A 37 4.70 5.55 0.09
C PHE A 37 4.84 4.79 -1.22
N VAL A 38 4.84 5.54 -2.31
CA VAL A 38 5.22 5.08 -3.65
C VAL A 38 6.62 5.62 -3.92
N PRO A 39 7.63 4.76 -4.17
CA PRO A 39 8.96 5.22 -4.49
C PRO A 39 8.99 5.84 -5.89
N ALA A 40 9.90 6.79 -6.10
CA ALA A 40 10.20 7.26 -7.44
C ALA A 40 10.86 6.14 -8.27
N ASP A 41 10.47 6.04 -9.54
CA ASP A 41 11.03 5.13 -10.53
C ASP A 41 10.92 5.73 -11.95
N ASN A 42 11.02 4.91 -12.99
CA ASN A 42 10.93 5.37 -14.37
C ASN A 42 9.50 5.78 -14.81
N GLN A 43 8.47 5.38 -14.06
CA GLN A 43 7.06 5.74 -14.32
C GLN A 43 6.57 6.81 -13.34
N THR A 44 7.15 6.87 -12.14
CA THR A 44 6.81 7.79 -11.06
C THR A 44 7.99 8.72 -10.78
N ILE A 45 7.93 9.95 -11.29
CA ILE A 45 9.09 10.88 -11.23
C ILE A 45 9.41 11.30 -9.78
N LEU A 46 8.40 11.48 -8.93
CA LEU A 46 8.54 11.84 -7.52
C LEU A 46 7.87 10.81 -6.64
N ALA A 47 8.54 10.47 -5.54
CA ALA A 47 7.91 9.69 -4.49
C ALA A 47 6.73 10.47 -3.88
N TYR A 48 5.68 9.76 -3.51
CA TYR A 48 4.52 10.35 -2.87
C TYR A 48 4.00 9.48 -1.73
N LYS A 49 3.37 10.13 -0.76
CA LYS A 49 2.75 9.48 0.40
C LYS A 49 1.31 9.16 0.09
N ILE A 50 0.84 8.05 0.65
CA ILE A 50 -0.55 7.62 0.60
C ILE A 50 -1.03 7.46 2.03
N ILE A 51 -2.12 8.14 2.38
CA ILE A 51 -2.85 7.96 3.64
C ILE A 51 -4.16 7.28 3.30
N ARG A 52 -4.38 6.06 3.81
CA ARG A 52 -5.58 5.27 3.52
C ARG A 52 -6.37 4.97 4.78
N ASN A 53 -7.68 5.22 4.71
CA ASN A 53 -8.64 4.89 5.75
C ASN A 53 -9.86 4.22 5.10
N GLY A 54 -9.81 2.89 5.02
CA GLY A 54 -10.84 2.06 4.40
C GLY A 54 -11.06 2.37 2.93
N ASN A 55 -12.13 3.11 2.65
CA ASN A 55 -12.56 3.47 1.29
C ASN A 55 -12.10 4.87 0.86
N GLN A 56 -11.21 5.49 1.62
CA GLN A 56 -10.72 6.84 1.37
C GLN A 56 -9.20 6.81 1.27
N GLN A 57 -8.67 7.51 0.29
CA GLN A 57 -7.25 7.65 0.06
C GLN A 57 -6.91 9.13 -0.18
N THR A 58 -5.78 9.56 0.39
CA THR A 58 -5.16 10.85 0.08
C THR A 58 -3.74 10.60 -0.37
N GLU A 59 -3.38 11.13 -1.53
CA GLU A 59 -2.02 11.08 -2.06
C GLU A 59 -1.38 12.47 -1.95
N ILE A 60 -0.13 12.51 -1.48
CA ILE A 60 0.59 13.77 -1.23
C ILE A 60 1.97 13.67 -1.88
N VAL A 61 2.20 14.50 -2.91
CA VAL A 61 3.48 14.59 -3.62
C VAL A 61 4.35 15.65 -2.96
N GLU A 62 5.55 15.26 -2.51
CA GLU A 62 6.56 16.22 -2.06
C GLU A 62 7.40 16.66 -3.26
N ASP A 63 7.15 17.87 -3.76
CA ASP A 63 7.89 18.48 -4.86
C ASP A 63 8.60 19.77 -4.39
N PRO A 64 9.74 19.65 -3.67
CA PRO A 64 10.49 20.79 -3.14
C PRO A 64 11.22 21.58 -4.23
N GLU A 65 11.56 20.93 -5.35
CA GLU A 65 12.25 21.55 -6.49
C GLU A 65 11.29 22.15 -7.52
N ASN A 66 9.98 22.03 -7.29
CA ASN A 66 8.91 22.53 -8.13
C ASN A 66 8.99 22.01 -9.58
N ILE A 67 9.38 20.76 -9.75
CA ILE A 67 9.53 20.13 -11.07
C ILE A 67 8.20 19.87 -11.76
N LEU A 68 7.09 19.78 -11.01
CA LEU A 68 5.74 19.59 -11.55
C LEU A 68 5.07 20.92 -11.95
N GLY A 69 5.68 22.04 -11.59
CA GLY A 69 5.14 23.38 -11.82
C GLY A 69 4.22 23.86 -10.68
N MET A 70 4.05 25.18 -10.60
CA MET A 70 3.32 25.82 -9.49
C MET A 70 1.83 25.51 -9.47
N ASP A 71 1.24 25.20 -10.63
CA ASP A 71 -0.19 24.96 -10.78
C ASP A 71 -0.56 23.47 -10.55
N PHE A 72 0.43 22.61 -10.30
CA PHE A 72 0.17 21.20 -10.03
C PHE A 72 -0.42 21.02 -8.64
N ASN A 73 -1.57 20.35 -8.55
CA ASN A 73 -2.16 19.99 -7.27
C ASN A 73 -1.35 18.85 -6.63
N LYS A 74 -0.58 19.18 -5.59
CA LYS A 74 0.26 18.24 -4.85
C LYS A 74 -0.53 17.29 -3.95
N THR A 75 -1.85 17.42 -3.87
CA THR A 75 -2.71 16.57 -3.06
C THR A 75 -3.91 16.07 -3.85
N ALA A 76 -4.02 14.75 -3.99
CA ALA A 76 -5.19 14.11 -4.58
C ALA A 76 -6.05 13.45 -3.49
N TYR A 77 -7.37 13.55 -3.65
CA TYR A 77 -8.34 12.85 -2.82
C TYR A 77 -9.05 11.81 -3.67
N GLU A 78 -9.16 10.60 -3.15
CA GLU A 78 -9.64 9.45 -3.91
C GLU A 78 -10.56 8.55 -3.08
N ILE A 79 -11.44 7.87 -3.79
CA ILE A 79 -12.38 6.89 -3.26
C ILE A 79 -11.95 5.51 -3.72
N ILE A 80 -11.86 4.58 -2.78
CA ILE A 80 -11.58 3.17 -3.03
C ILE A 80 -12.86 2.36 -2.93
N GLU A 81 -13.17 1.64 -4.01
CA GLU A 81 -14.21 0.61 -4.07
C GLU A 81 -13.54 -0.77 -4.04
N TRP A 82 -13.49 -1.42 -2.88
CA TRP A 82 -12.94 -2.77 -2.75
C TRP A 82 -13.83 -3.80 -3.43
N ILE A 83 -13.23 -4.60 -4.32
CA ILE A 83 -13.89 -5.73 -4.98
C ILE A 83 -13.64 -7.01 -4.17
N ASP A 84 -12.42 -7.17 -3.69
CA ASP A 84 -12.02 -8.19 -2.73
C ASP A 84 -10.88 -7.65 -1.82
N ASP A 85 -10.10 -8.54 -1.21
CA ASP A 85 -8.99 -8.13 -0.34
C ASP A 85 -7.79 -7.56 -1.09
N CYS A 86 -7.53 -8.03 -2.32
CA CYS A 86 -6.38 -7.70 -3.15
C CYS A 86 -6.74 -6.85 -4.36
N THR A 87 -8.03 -6.63 -4.63
CA THR A 87 -8.52 -5.95 -5.83
C THR A 87 -9.42 -4.79 -5.45
N TYR A 88 -9.18 -3.62 -6.03
CA TYR A 88 -9.99 -2.43 -5.81
C TYR A 88 -10.03 -1.49 -6.99
N ARG A 89 -11.09 -0.70 -7.06
CA ARG A 89 -11.21 0.41 -7.99
C ARG A 89 -10.90 1.72 -7.30
N LEU A 90 -10.15 2.58 -7.98
CA LEU A 90 -9.75 3.89 -7.50
C LEU A 90 -10.30 4.98 -8.43
N LYS A 91 -10.94 5.98 -7.84
CA LYS A 91 -11.51 7.15 -8.52
C LYS A 91 -11.15 8.41 -7.75
N TYR A 92 -11.04 9.53 -8.43
CA TYR A 92 -10.84 10.82 -7.77
C TYR A 92 -12.15 11.31 -7.14
N ASP A 93 -12.03 11.90 -5.95
CA ASP A 93 -13.15 12.43 -5.17
C ASP A 93 -13.47 13.87 -5.58
N GLU A 94 -14.40 14.02 -6.53
CA GLU A 94 -14.88 15.33 -7.02
C GLU A 94 -15.54 16.20 -5.94
N SER A 95 -15.89 15.63 -4.78
CA SER A 95 -16.47 16.40 -3.67
C SER A 95 -15.42 17.17 -2.85
N LYS A 96 -14.13 16.84 -3.00
CA LYS A 96 -13.03 17.42 -2.21
C LYS A 96 -12.03 18.22 -3.01
N MET A 97 -12.02 18.07 -4.33
CA MET A 97 -11.12 18.79 -5.22
C MET A 97 -11.74 19.01 -6.59
N GLU A 98 -11.31 20.07 -7.26
CA GLU A 98 -11.58 20.23 -8.69
C GLU A 98 -10.71 19.25 -9.47
N LEU A 99 -11.34 18.47 -10.34
CA LEU A 99 -10.66 17.47 -11.17
C LEU A 99 -10.14 18.11 -12.46
N SER A 100 -8.87 17.84 -12.77
CA SER A 100 -8.27 18.05 -14.08
C SER A 100 -8.96 17.20 -15.15
N GLU A 101 -8.74 17.53 -16.43
CA GLU A 101 -9.31 16.78 -17.55
C GLU A 101 -8.88 15.30 -17.54
N TYR A 102 -7.64 15.02 -17.11
CA TYR A 102 -7.14 13.66 -17.01
C TYR A 102 -7.82 12.88 -15.88
N GLU A 103 -8.00 13.48 -14.70
CA GLU A 103 -8.69 12.85 -13.56
C GLU A 103 -10.17 12.59 -13.88
N LYS A 104 -10.83 13.53 -14.56
CA LYS A 104 -12.20 13.35 -15.10
C LYS A 104 -12.24 12.19 -16.08
N PHE A 105 -11.30 12.14 -17.03
CA PHE A 105 -11.19 11.04 -17.98
C PHE A 105 -11.06 9.68 -17.31
N LEU A 106 -10.24 9.58 -16.25
CA LEU A 106 -10.13 8.35 -15.47
C LEU A 106 -11.47 7.97 -14.81
N ASN A 107 -12.13 8.92 -14.17
CA ASN A 107 -13.44 8.69 -13.53
C ASN A 107 -14.52 8.29 -14.54
N ASP A 108 -14.58 8.94 -15.71
CA ASP A 108 -15.54 8.65 -16.80
C ASP A 108 -15.35 7.23 -17.37
N ASN A 109 -14.13 6.71 -17.31
CA ASN A 109 -13.80 5.33 -17.67
C ASN A 109 -13.88 4.36 -16.46
N ASN A 110 -14.70 4.73 -15.46
CA ASN A 110 -15.00 3.98 -14.26
C ASN A 110 -13.80 3.82 -13.30
N GLY A 111 -12.80 4.69 -13.39
CA GLY A 111 -11.60 4.65 -12.56
C GLY A 111 -10.66 3.49 -12.90
N VAL A 112 -9.51 3.48 -12.23
CA VAL A 112 -8.47 2.47 -12.43
C VAL A 112 -8.72 1.26 -11.54
N LEU A 113 -8.59 0.07 -12.12
CA LEU A 113 -8.66 -1.20 -11.40
C LEU A 113 -7.26 -1.63 -10.99
N ASN A 114 -7.02 -1.72 -9.69
CA ASN A 114 -5.76 -2.11 -9.09
C ASN A 114 -5.86 -3.52 -8.51
N GLU A 115 -4.96 -4.39 -8.95
CA GLU A 115 -4.81 -5.77 -8.49
C GLU A 115 -3.46 -5.93 -7.80
N MET A 116 -3.45 -6.29 -6.51
CA MET A 116 -2.22 -6.61 -5.79
C MET A 116 -1.72 -7.99 -6.24
N VAL A 117 -0.54 -8.03 -6.86
CA VAL A 117 0.02 -9.24 -7.50
C VAL A 117 0.96 -9.98 -6.55
N LYS A 118 1.75 -9.26 -5.76
CA LYS A 118 2.77 -9.84 -4.88
C LYS A 118 3.05 -8.93 -3.70
N ILE A 119 3.33 -9.53 -2.54
CA ILE A 119 3.83 -8.84 -1.36
C ILE A 119 5.26 -9.32 -1.07
N GLU A 120 6.20 -8.38 -0.88
CA GLU A 120 7.58 -8.62 -0.51
C GLU A 120 7.99 -7.66 0.61
N GLY A 121 8.31 -8.21 1.79
CA GLY A 121 8.62 -7.38 2.95
C GLY A 121 7.47 -6.44 3.29
N LYS A 122 7.74 -5.12 3.24
CA LYS A 122 6.73 -4.07 3.50
C LYS A 122 5.97 -3.60 2.26
N CYS A 123 6.28 -4.12 1.08
CA CYS A 123 5.78 -3.59 -0.18
C CYS A 123 4.86 -4.57 -0.89
N PHE A 124 3.81 -4.05 -1.53
CA PHE A 124 3.09 -4.79 -2.54
C PHE A 124 3.36 -4.23 -3.93
N TYR A 125 3.39 -5.13 -4.90
CA TYR A 125 3.42 -4.83 -6.31
C TYR A 125 2.01 -5.01 -6.85
N PHE A 126 1.58 -4.09 -7.70
CA PHE A 126 0.24 -4.12 -8.27
C PHE A 126 0.28 -3.96 -9.77
N LYS A 127 -0.79 -4.42 -10.40
CA LYS A 127 -1.14 -4.10 -11.78
C LYS A 127 -2.32 -3.15 -11.75
N SER A 128 -2.18 -2.00 -12.39
CA SER A 128 -3.27 -1.04 -12.57
C SER A 128 -3.77 -1.10 -14.00
N THR A 129 -5.07 -1.13 -14.19
CA THR A 129 -5.70 -1.23 -15.51
C THR A 129 -6.80 -0.20 -15.70
N LEU A 130 -6.87 0.36 -16.90
CA LEU A 130 -7.92 1.27 -17.35
C LEU A 130 -8.53 0.71 -18.63
N ASN A 131 -9.85 0.64 -18.69
CA ASN A 131 -10.57 0.22 -19.89
C ASN A 131 -11.14 1.44 -20.60
N VAL A 132 -10.72 1.65 -21.83
CA VAL A 132 -11.16 2.78 -22.67
C VAL A 132 -11.70 2.21 -23.97
N ASN A 133 -12.99 2.40 -24.25
CA ASN A 133 -13.64 1.95 -25.49
C ASN A 133 -13.43 0.44 -25.82
N GLY A 134 -13.30 -0.41 -24.80
CA GLY A 134 -13.07 -1.85 -24.96
C GLY A 134 -11.60 -2.25 -25.06
N GLU A 135 -10.67 -1.30 -25.05
CA GLU A 135 -9.23 -1.55 -24.98
C GLU A 135 -8.71 -1.39 -23.54
N THR A 136 -7.90 -2.34 -23.08
CA THR A 136 -7.29 -2.29 -21.74
C THR A 136 -5.87 -1.75 -21.82
N GLN A 137 -5.64 -0.64 -21.13
CA GLN A 137 -4.30 -0.13 -20.85
C GLN A 137 -3.87 -0.60 -19.46
N SER A 138 -2.58 -0.90 -19.28
CA SER A 138 -2.08 -1.37 -17.99
C SER A 138 -0.69 -0.86 -17.65
N ILE A 139 -0.48 -0.56 -16.38
CA ILE A 139 0.82 -0.27 -15.79
C ILE A 139 1.04 -1.17 -14.57
N THR A 140 2.29 -1.31 -14.14
CA THR A 140 2.64 -1.97 -12.89
C THR A 140 3.21 -0.94 -11.93
N GLY A 141 3.01 -1.14 -10.63
CA GLY A 141 3.58 -0.23 -9.64
C GLY A 141 3.91 -0.92 -8.33
N LYS A 142 4.44 -0.13 -7.39
CA LYS A 142 4.86 -0.57 -6.07
C LYS A 142 4.41 0.42 -5.00
N ILE A 143 3.77 -0.08 -3.95
CA ILE A 143 3.40 0.69 -2.75
C ILE A 143 4.00 -0.01 -1.54
N CYS A 144 4.62 0.76 -0.64
CA CYS A 144 5.28 0.24 0.56
C CYS A 144 4.67 0.87 1.81
N LYS A 145 4.48 0.06 2.86
CA LYS A 145 4.18 0.58 4.20
C LYS A 145 5.35 1.42 4.73
N GLU A 146 5.04 2.52 5.41
CA GLU A 146 6.01 3.26 6.23
C GLU A 146 6.51 2.42 7.43
#